data_AF-B2IAZ7-F1
#
_entry.id   AF-B2IAZ7-F1
#
_cell.length_a   1.000
_cell.length_b   1.000
_cell.length_c   1.000
_cell.angle_alpha   90.00
_cell.angle_beta   90.00
_cell.angle_gamma   90.00
#
_symmetry.space_group_name_H-M   'P 1'
#
loop_
_entity.id
_entity.type
_entity.pdbx_description
1 polymer ?
#
loop_
_entity_poly.entity_id
_entity_poly.type
_entity_poly.pdbx_seq_one_letter_code
_entity_poly.pdbx_strand_id
1 'polypeptide(L)'
;MHTLTASRRSLLFGALAMTTLAIAGPAFAQQTSQDAILGKWAADDGSVKLEMFKSGAEFWAHLLFGNQIMEADNTTFKKDTKNPDPTLRSHSLENIVFIHGLHWDNGEWTGGSLYDASSGSTYKCKVEMKGNKMLLRGYLGISLLGQTREFHRF
;
A
#
# COMPACT_ATOMS: atom_id res chain seq x y z
N MET A 1 42.65 -49.42 50.86
CA MET A 1 41.84 -48.18 50.76
C MET A 1 40.37 -48.61 50.80
N HIS A 2 39.73 -48.79 51.96
CA HIS A 2 38.99 -47.76 52.74
C HIS A 2 38.09 -46.93 51.79
N THR A 3 36.75 -46.94 51.82
CA THR A 3 35.77 -46.85 52.93
C THR A 3 34.34 -47.01 52.34
N LEU A 4 33.45 -47.83 52.90
CA LEU A 4 32.33 -47.51 53.84
C LEU A 4 30.99 -47.01 53.24
N THR A 5 29.98 -47.90 53.40
CA THR A 5 28.61 -47.71 53.96
C THR A 5 27.52 -46.83 53.34
N ALA A 6 26.31 -47.34 53.58
CA ALA A 6 25.02 -46.66 53.84
C ALA A 6 24.18 -46.31 52.60
N SER A 7 22.85 -46.32 52.62
CA SER A 7 21.82 -46.81 53.53
C SER A 7 20.49 -46.57 52.80
N ARG A 8 19.49 -47.40 53.09
CA ARG A 8 18.10 -47.28 52.60
C ARG A 8 17.52 -45.89 52.88
N ARG A 9 16.68 -45.39 51.96
CA ARG A 9 15.28 -44.98 52.23
C ARG A 9 14.60 -44.38 50.99
N SER A 10 13.42 -44.92 50.72
CA SER A 10 12.37 -44.45 49.81
C SER A 10 12.16 -42.94 49.91
N LEU A 11 11.68 -42.30 48.84
CA LEU A 11 10.69 -41.21 48.89
C LEU A 11 10.14 -40.96 47.46
N LEU A 12 8.87 -41.31 47.27
CA LEU A 12 8.04 -40.80 46.17
C LEU A 12 7.93 -39.28 46.31
N PHE A 13 8.22 -38.52 45.25
CA PHE A 13 7.81 -37.13 45.14
C PHE A 13 7.26 -36.88 43.73
N GLY A 14 5.96 -36.59 43.69
CA GLY A 14 5.22 -36.29 42.46
C GLY A 14 5.74 -35.03 41.78
N ALA A 15 6.01 -35.13 40.48
CA ALA A 15 6.24 -33.97 39.65
C ALA A 15 4.90 -33.33 39.29
N LEU A 16 4.57 -32.23 39.97
CA LEU A 16 3.46 -31.36 39.63
C LEU A 16 3.77 -30.71 38.26
N ALA A 17 3.15 -31.22 37.20
CA ALA A 17 3.23 -30.62 35.87
C ALA A 17 2.45 -29.29 35.88
N MET A 18 3.17 -28.18 36.02
CA MET A 18 2.61 -26.84 35.96
C MET A 18 2.43 -26.47 34.49
N THR A 19 1.27 -26.83 33.93
CA THR A 19 0.91 -26.52 32.54
C THR A 19 0.67 -25.02 32.42
N THR A 20 1.66 -24.27 31.94
CA THR A 20 1.50 -22.85 31.60
C THR A 20 0.63 -22.75 30.34
N LEU A 21 -0.64 -22.42 30.53
CA LEU A 21 -1.55 -22.09 29.46
C LEU A 21 -1.16 -20.71 28.90
N ALA A 22 -0.42 -20.68 27.80
CA ALA A 22 -0.11 -19.46 27.07
C ALA A 22 -1.40 -18.93 26.44
N ILE A 23 -1.99 -17.90 27.04
CA ILE A 23 -3.13 -17.18 26.47
C ILE A 23 -2.58 -16.33 25.32
N ALA A 24 -2.71 -16.83 24.08
CA ALA A 24 -2.48 -16.04 22.89
C ALA A 24 -3.60 -15.00 22.77
N GLY A 25 -3.31 -13.76 23.15
CA GLY A 25 -4.21 -12.63 22.89
C GLY A 25 -4.30 -12.33 21.38
N PRO A 26 -5.38 -11.65 20.93
CA PRO A 26 -5.51 -11.29 19.53
C PRO A 26 -4.36 -10.38 19.10
N ALA A 27 -3.58 -10.82 18.13
CA ALA A 27 -2.57 -10.00 17.48
C ALA A 27 -3.28 -8.98 16.59
N PHE A 28 -3.41 -7.74 17.07
CA PHE A 28 -3.75 -6.62 16.20
C PHE A 28 -2.55 -6.36 15.30
N ALA A 29 -2.73 -6.50 13.98
CA ALA A 29 -1.70 -6.14 13.02
C ALA A 29 -1.39 -4.64 13.18
N GLN A 30 -0.19 -4.32 13.64
CA GLN A 30 0.24 -2.94 13.81
C GLN A 30 0.44 -2.31 12.43
N GLN A 31 -0.39 -1.32 12.07
CA GLN A 31 -0.26 -0.59 10.81
C GLN A 31 1.11 0.11 10.80
N THR A 32 2.00 -0.35 9.94
CA THR A 32 3.34 0.26 9.83
C THR A 32 3.23 1.62 9.15
N SER A 33 4.18 2.52 9.38
CA SER A 33 4.18 3.87 8.76
C SER A 33 4.05 3.80 7.23
N GLN A 34 4.68 2.81 6.60
CA GLN A 34 4.57 2.52 5.17
C GLN A 34 3.21 1.98 4.72
N ASP A 35 2.37 1.46 5.61
CA ASP A 35 1.02 1.00 5.29
C ASP A 35 0.01 2.15 5.31
N ALA A 36 0.41 3.33 5.80
CA ALA A 36 -0.47 4.49 5.91
C ALA A 36 -0.98 5.00 4.54
N ILE A 37 -0.31 4.67 3.43
CA ILE A 37 -0.76 5.01 2.08
C ILE A 37 -1.90 4.09 1.59
N LEU A 38 -2.09 2.91 2.17
CA LEU A 38 -3.04 1.92 1.65
C LEU A 38 -4.50 2.35 1.84
N GLY A 39 -5.35 1.88 0.93
CA GLY A 39 -6.80 2.09 0.96
C GLY A 39 -7.29 3.08 -0.10
N LYS A 40 -8.52 3.55 0.09
CA LYS A 40 -9.23 4.39 -0.88
C LYS A 40 -9.08 5.87 -0.56
N TRP A 41 -8.86 6.64 -1.62
CA TRP A 41 -8.53 8.07 -1.56
C TRP A 41 -9.31 8.84 -2.61
N ALA A 42 -9.85 10.00 -2.22
CA ALA A 42 -10.55 10.93 -3.09
C ALA A 42 -9.84 12.28 -3.08
N ALA A 43 -9.68 12.88 -4.26
CA ALA A 43 -9.19 14.25 -4.35
C ALA A 43 -10.24 15.20 -3.75
N ASP A 44 -9.79 16.25 -3.06
CA ASP A 44 -10.68 17.19 -2.38
C ASP A 44 -11.65 17.92 -3.35
N ASP A 45 -11.27 18.05 -4.63
CA ASP A 45 -12.10 18.62 -5.70
C ASP A 45 -13.06 17.61 -6.37
N GLY A 46 -13.06 16.35 -5.92
CA GLY A 46 -13.87 15.27 -6.49
C GLY A 46 -13.42 14.80 -7.87
N SER A 47 -12.30 15.31 -8.41
CA SER A 47 -11.86 15.00 -9.78
C SER A 47 -11.40 13.57 -9.96
N VAL A 48 -10.89 12.93 -8.91
CA VAL A 48 -10.23 11.62 -8.95
C VAL A 48 -10.54 10.83 -7.67
N LYS A 49 -10.78 9.52 -7.82
CA LYS A 49 -10.75 8.54 -6.74
C LYS A 49 -9.83 7.39 -7.12
N LEU A 50 -9.02 6.93 -6.18
CA LEU A 50 -8.05 5.87 -6.38
C LEU A 50 -8.03 4.90 -5.18
N GLU A 51 -7.50 3.71 -5.41
CA GLU A 51 -7.20 2.73 -4.37
C GLU A 51 -5.73 2.36 -4.40
N MET A 52 -5.03 2.63 -3.30
CA MET A 52 -3.65 2.24 -3.08
C MET A 52 -3.60 0.83 -2.51
N PHE A 53 -2.78 -0.03 -3.10
CA PHE A 53 -2.63 -1.43 -2.70
C PHE A 53 -1.15 -1.86 -2.75
N LYS A 54 -0.83 -2.95 -2.03
CA LYS A 54 0.51 -3.55 -2.09
C LYS A 54 0.65 -4.45 -3.32
N SER A 55 1.77 -4.33 -4.01
CA SER A 55 2.21 -5.23 -5.07
C SER A 55 3.60 -5.75 -4.71
N GLY A 56 3.66 -6.89 -4.00
CA GLY A 56 4.90 -7.38 -3.41
C GLY A 56 5.47 -6.42 -2.37
N ALA A 57 6.67 -5.90 -2.62
CA ALA A 57 7.33 -4.90 -1.77
C ALA A 57 7.01 -3.44 -2.18
N GLU A 58 6.29 -3.25 -3.29
CA GLU A 58 5.93 -1.95 -3.83
C GLU A 58 4.47 -1.59 -3.52
N PHE A 59 4.13 -0.32 -3.79
CA PHE A 59 2.81 0.25 -3.64
C PHE A 59 2.30 0.77 -4.97
N TRP A 60 1.14 0.30 -5.39
CA TRP A 60 0.52 0.60 -6.68
C TRP A 60 -0.87 1.18 -6.45
N ALA A 61 -1.47 1.79 -7.48
CA ALA A 61 -2.81 2.36 -7.39
C ALA A 61 -3.70 2.00 -8.57
N HIS A 62 -4.92 1.56 -8.26
CA HIS A 62 -6.02 1.49 -9.22
C HIS A 62 -6.72 2.84 -9.30
N LEU A 63 -7.09 3.24 -10.52
CA LEU A 63 -7.95 4.39 -10.73
C LEU A 63 -9.42 3.94 -10.64
N LEU A 64 -10.11 4.35 -9.58
CA LEU A 64 -11.52 4.01 -9.34
C LEU A 64 -12.46 4.97 -10.07
N PHE A 65 -12.07 6.24 -10.18
CA PHE A 65 -12.82 7.29 -10.86
C PHE A 65 -11.88 8.41 -11.30
N GLY A 66 -12.16 9.03 -12.43
CA GLY A 66 -11.52 10.27 -12.83
C GLY A 66 -12.33 11.00 -13.90
N ASN A 67 -12.57 12.30 -13.73
CA ASN A 67 -13.37 13.09 -14.69
C ASN A 67 -12.83 13.03 -16.13
N GLN A 68 -11.51 12.88 -16.32
CA GLN A 68 -10.91 12.77 -17.64
C GLN A 68 -11.07 11.40 -18.29
N ILE A 69 -11.27 10.35 -17.48
CA ILE A 69 -11.36 8.95 -17.94
C ILE A 69 -12.80 8.44 -18.04
N MET A 70 -13.77 9.22 -17.61
CA MET A 70 -15.20 8.93 -17.76
C MET A 70 -15.75 9.56 -19.03
N GLU A 71 -16.75 8.91 -19.61
CA GLU A 71 -17.63 9.53 -20.60
C GLU A 71 -18.50 10.61 -19.96
N ALA A 72 -19.19 11.40 -20.79
CA ALA A 72 -20.05 12.51 -20.32
C ALA A 72 -21.19 12.05 -19.40
N ASP A 73 -21.53 10.75 -19.39
CA ASP A 73 -22.53 10.14 -18.52
C ASP A 73 -22.04 9.87 -17.08
N ASN A 74 -20.74 10.10 -16.80
CA ASN A 74 -20.07 9.80 -15.52
C ASN A 74 -20.23 8.35 -15.01
N THR A 75 -20.58 7.42 -15.89
CA THR A 75 -20.84 6.01 -15.56
C THR A 75 -20.00 5.08 -16.42
N THR A 76 -19.80 5.44 -17.69
CA THR A 76 -19.04 4.64 -18.64
C THR A 76 -17.58 5.09 -18.64
N PHE A 77 -16.66 4.14 -18.51
CA PHE A 77 -15.24 4.41 -18.68
C PHE A 77 -14.87 4.54 -20.17
N LYS A 78 -14.05 5.54 -20.48
CA LYS A 78 -13.44 5.70 -21.81
C LYS A 78 -12.47 4.56 -22.09
N LYS A 79 -12.13 4.39 -23.38
CA LYS A 79 -11.01 3.54 -23.81
C LYS A 79 -9.68 4.28 -23.70
N ASP A 80 -8.59 3.53 -23.55
CA ASP A 80 -7.22 4.06 -23.45
C ASP A 80 -6.62 4.50 -24.80
N THR A 81 -7.38 5.25 -25.59
CA THR A 81 -7.05 5.59 -26.99
C THR A 81 -5.70 6.28 -27.18
N LYS A 82 -5.13 6.88 -26.12
CA LYS A 82 -3.85 7.59 -26.14
C LYS A 82 -2.67 6.76 -25.63
N ASN A 83 -2.89 5.50 -25.27
CA ASN A 83 -1.80 4.64 -24.80
C ASN A 83 -0.66 4.58 -25.84
N PRO A 84 0.61 4.77 -25.43
CA PRO A 84 1.75 4.59 -26.32
C PRO A 84 1.77 3.22 -26.99
N ASP A 85 1.36 2.16 -26.27
CA ASP A 85 1.19 0.81 -26.79
C ASP A 85 -0.15 0.69 -27.58
N PRO A 86 -0.10 0.47 -28.91
CA PRO A 86 -1.30 0.35 -29.73
C PRO A 86 -2.22 -0.81 -29.31
N THR A 87 -1.69 -1.86 -28.70
CA THR A 87 -2.48 -3.03 -28.28
C THR A 87 -3.41 -2.69 -27.13
N LEU A 88 -2.99 -1.77 -26.25
CA LEU A 88 -3.75 -1.32 -25.10
C LEU A 88 -4.82 -0.27 -25.44
N ARG A 89 -4.74 0.37 -26.63
CA ARG A 89 -5.64 1.48 -26.99
C ARG A 89 -7.12 1.13 -27.06
N SER A 90 -7.43 -0.16 -27.21
CA SER A 90 -8.79 -0.67 -27.26
C SER A 90 -9.36 -1.02 -25.87
N HIS A 91 -8.52 -1.05 -24.84
CA HIS A 91 -8.88 -1.45 -23.49
C HIS A 91 -9.65 -0.34 -22.77
N SER A 92 -10.56 -0.74 -21.88
CA SER A 92 -11.26 0.17 -20.97
C SER A 92 -10.30 0.76 -19.95
N LEU A 93 -10.52 2.03 -19.57
CA LEU A 93 -9.81 2.69 -18.47
C LEU A 93 -10.34 2.29 -17.08
N GLU A 94 -11.31 1.38 -17.02
CA GLU A 94 -11.84 0.83 -15.77
C GLU A 94 -10.76 0.10 -14.96
N ASN A 95 -10.60 0.49 -13.69
CA ASN A 95 -9.66 -0.11 -12.73
C ASN A 95 -8.20 -0.20 -13.21
N ILE A 96 -7.79 0.66 -14.14
CA ILE A 96 -6.40 0.69 -14.61
C ILE A 96 -5.44 0.92 -13.45
N VAL A 97 -4.30 0.23 -13.50
CA VAL A 97 -3.17 0.57 -12.64
C VAL A 97 -2.47 1.77 -13.26
N PHE A 98 -2.67 2.94 -12.65
CA PHE A 98 -2.11 4.19 -13.15
C PHE A 98 -0.92 4.68 -12.32
N ILE A 99 -0.72 4.14 -11.11
CA ILE A 99 0.48 4.36 -10.32
C ILE A 99 1.12 3.02 -10.01
N HIS A 100 2.44 2.91 -10.21
CA HIS A 100 3.21 1.72 -9.87
C HIS A 100 4.63 2.09 -9.43
N GLY A 101 5.33 1.15 -8.77
CA GLY A 101 6.75 1.31 -8.43
C GLY A 101 7.05 2.19 -7.21
N LEU A 102 6.03 2.60 -6.44
CA LEU A 102 6.29 3.33 -5.20
C LEU A 102 6.92 2.41 -4.16
N HIS A 103 7.99 2.86 -3.53
CA HIS A 103 8.63 2.19 -2.40
C HIS A 103 8.75 3.15 -1.23
N TRP A 104 8.59 2.62 -0.01
CA TRP A 104 8.77 3.41 1.19
C TRP A 104 10.24 3.73 1.42
N ASP A 105 10.55 5.01 1.61
CA ASP A 105 11.86 5.52 1.97
C ASP A 105 11.71 6.63 3.02
N ASN A 106 12.07 6.31 4.27
CA ASN A 106 12.28 7.27 5.36
C ASN A 106 11.19 8.34 5.57
N GLY A 107 9.91 8.02 5.38
CA GLY A 107 8.80 8.94 5.64
C GLY A 107 7.96 9.28 4.40
N GLU A 108 8.47 8.99 3.20
CA GLU A 108 7.76 9.17 1.94
C GLU A 108 7.77 7.89 1.09
N TRP A 109 6.89 7.82 0.10
CA TRP A 109 6.94 6.79 -0.93
C TRP A 109 7.51 7.40 -2.21
N THR A 110 8.60 6.86 -2.72
CA THR A 110 9.33 7.43 -3.87
C THR A 110 9.50 6.40 -4.99
N GLY A 111 10.15 6.80 -6.10
CA GLY A 111 10.41 5.93 -7.25
C GLY A 111 9.20 5.61 -8.14
N GLY A 112 8.02 6.12 -7.79
CA GLY A 112 6.78 5.83 -8.49
C GLY A 112 6.74 6.38 -9.91
N SER A 113 5.93 5.72 -10.73
CA SER A 113 5.54 6.20 -12.07
C SER A 113 4.02 6.36 -12.11
N LEU A 114 3.56 7.47 -12.70
CA LEU A 114 2.16 7.85 -12.82
C LEU A 114 1.80 7.96 -14.30
N TYR A 115 0.94 7.08 -14.79
CA TYR A 115 0.38 7.13 -16.13
C TYR A 115 -0.85 8.04 -16.16
N ASP A 116 -0.85 8.98 -17.11
CA ASP A 116 -1.99 9.85 -17.40
C ASP A 116 -2.63 9.45 -18.73
N ALA A 117 -3.73 8.72 -18.65
CA ALA A 117 -4.50 8.28 -19.82
C ALA A 117 -5.08 9.44 -20.65
N SER A 118 -5.22 10.65 -20.06
CA SER A 118 -5.73 11.81 -20.78
C SER A 118 -4.70 12.39 -21.76
N SER A 119 -3.41 12.15 -21.53
CA SER A 119 -2.30 12.60 -22.39
C SER A 119 -1.53 11.44 -23.03
N GLY A 120 -1.66 10.21 -22.52
CA GLY A 120 -0.83 9.07 -22.89
C GLY A 120 0.59 9.14 -22.32
N SER A 121 0.86 10.07 -21.39
CA SER A 121 2.19 10.31 -20.84
C SER A 121 2.38 9.66 -19.48
N THR A 122 3.63 9.29 -19.18
CA THR A 122 4.02 8.76 -17.87
C THR A 122 4.98 9.72 -17.18
N TYR A 123 4.65 10.07 -15.94
CA TYR A 123 5.40 10.98 -15.09
C TYR A 123 6.06 10.22 -13.94
N LYS A 124 7.09 10.80 -13.34
CA LYS A 124 7.57 10.33 -12.03
C LYS A 124 6.65 10.82 -10.95
N CYS A 125 6.46 10.04 -9.90
CA CYS A 125 5.68 10.46 -8.76
C CYS A 125 6.30 10.06 -7.43
N LYS A 126 5.89 10.78 -6.39
CA LYS A 126 6.13 10.43 -5.00
C LYS A 126 4.91 10.79 -4.16
N VAL A 127 4.79 10.16 -3.01
CA VAL A 127 3.69 10.37 -2.06
C VAL A 127 4.24 10.69 -0.69
N GLU A 128 3.61 11.64 -0.02
CA GLU A 128 3.87 11.98 1.38
C GLU A 128 2.54 11.96 2.15
N MET A 129 2.57 11.52 3.41
CA MET A 129 1.42 11.60 4.30
C MET A 129 1.55 12.83 5.21
N LYS A 130 0.55 13.72 5.16
CA LYS A 130 0.46 14.89 6.03
C LYS A 130 -0.78 14.78 6.92
N GLY A 131 -0.58 14.28 8.13
CA GLY A 131 -1.69 13.89 9.01
C GLY A 131 -2.54 12.80 8.33
N ASN A 132 -3.82 13.09 8.10
CA ASN A 132 -4.74 12.16 7.43
C ASN A 132 -4.86 12.38 5.92
N LYS A 133 -4.08 13.31 5.35
CA LYS A 133 -4.07 13.58 3.91
C LYS A 133 -2.92 12.88 3.21
N MET A 134 -3.19 12.40 2.00
CA MET A 134 -2.18 11.91 1.07
C MET A 134 -1.83 13.00 0.06
N LEU A 135 -0.56 13.36 -0.02
CA LEU A 135 -0.02 14.33 -0.99
C LEU A 135 0.67 13.55 -2.10
N LEU A 136 0.04 13.45 -3.26
CA LEU A 136 0.62 12.82 -4.44
C LEU A 136 1.24 13.89 -5.33
N ARG A 137 2.53 13.77 -5.60
CA ARG A 137 3.26 14.71 -6.45
C ARG A 137 3.74 14.04 -7.73
N GLY A 138 3.27 14.52 -8.89
CA GLY A 138 3.74 14.11 -10.22
C GLY A 138 4.71 15.12 -10.82
N TYR A 139 5.75 14.66 -11.53
CA TYR A 139 6.79 15.52 -12.11
C TYR A 139 7.55 14.92 -13.29
N LEU A 140 8.21 15.81 -14.05
CA LEU A 140 9.11 15.46 -15.15
C LEU A 140 10.56 15.72 -14.74
N GLY A 141 11.39 14.68 -14.75
CA GLY A 141 12.80 14.77 -14.36
C GLY A 141 12.98 15.00 -12.86
N ILE A 142 13.04 16.27 -12.43
CA ILE A 142 13.25 16.65 -11.03
C ILE A 142 11.94 16.96 -10.31
N SER A 143 11.86 16.60 -9.03
CA SER A 143 10.69 16.82 -8.19
C SER A 143 10.45 18.29 -7.80
N LEU A 144 11.14 19.26 -8.41
CA LEU A 144 10.82 20.68 -8.24
C LEU A 144 9.83 21.15 -9.32
N LEU A 145 9.87 20.52 -10.50
CA LEU A 145 9.06 20.88 -11.67
C LEU A 145 7.89 19.90 -11.82
N GLY A 146 6.85 20.11 -11.03
CA GLY A 146 5.72 19.21 -10.97
C GLY A 146 4.54 19.78 -10.20
N GLN A 147 3.50 18.97 -10.04
CA GLN A 147 2.25 19.35 -9.40
C GLN A 147 1.92 18.38 -8.27
N THR A 148 1.43 18.92 -7.16
CA THR A 148 0.97 18.14 -6.01
C THR A 148 -0.55 18.17 -5.97
N ARG A 149 -1.16 17.02 -5.71
CA ARG A 149 -2.59 16.87 -5.43
C ARG A 149 -2.79 16.28 -4.05
N GLU A 150 -3.76 16.83 -3.33
CA GLU A 150 -4.15 16.35 -2.01
C GLU A 150 -5.37 15.44 -2.09
N PHE A 151 -5.35 14.38 -1.29
CA PHE A 151 -6.42 13.41 -1.19
C PHE A 151 -6.78 13.16 0.28
N HIS A 152 -8.06 12.87 0.51
CA HIS A 152 -8.58 12.39 1.79
C HIS A 152 -9.11 10.96 1.65
N ARG A 153 -9.19 10.24 2.77
CA ARG A 153 -9.80 8.90 2.81
C ARG A 153 -11.32 9.01 2.65
N PHE A 154 -11.94 8.05 1.96
CA PHE A 154 -13.39 7.96 1.77
C PHE A 154 -13.89 6.52 1.88
#